data_AF-E2AQN2-F1
#
_entry.id   AF-E2AQN2-F1
#
_cell.length_a   1.000
_cell.length_b   1.000
_cell.length_c   1.000
_cell.angle_alpha   90.00
_cell.angle_beta   90.00
_cell.angle_gamma   90.00
#
_symmetry.space_group_name_H-M   'P 1'
#
loop_
_entity.id
_entity.type
_entity.pdbx_description
1 polymer ?
#
loop_
_entity_poly.entity_id
_entity_poly.type
_entity_poly.pdbx_seq_one_letter_code
_entity_poly.pdbx_strand_id
1 'polypeptide(L)' 'RVKEHFSNIKLHETNHSVISKHRLESGHEFDWSKPNISHNKKYIRKREIAEMFYIKKFNNLINLQKDTDSLNNVY' A
#
# COMPACT_ATOMS: atom_id res chain seq x y z
N ARG A 1 2.16 7.20 2.51
CA ARG A 1 2.44 5.98 1.72
C ARG A 1 3.87 5.45 1.85
N VAL A 2 4.90 5.87 1.10
CA VAL A 2 6.25 5.23 1.26
C VAL A 2 6.78 5.28 2.70
N LYS A 3 6.84 6.48 3.32
CA LYS A 3 7.25 6.63 4.74
C LYS A 3 6.34 5.90 5.72
N GLU A 4 5.06 5.76 5.39
CA GLU A 4 4.06 5.08 6.22
C GLU A 4 4.33 3.57 6.24
N HIS A 5 4.54 2.94 5.07
CA HIS A 5 4.92 1.53 5.00
C HIS A 5 6.29 1.27 5.63
N PHE A 6 7.27 2.16 5.42
CA PHE A 6 8.58 2.03 6.06
C PHE A 6 8.48 2.07 7.59
N SER A 7 7.70 2.99 8.16
CA SER A 7 7.47 3.03 9.60
C SER A 7 6.68 1.81 10.11
N ASN A 8 5.81 1.25 9.29
CA ASN A 8 4.99 0.09 9.65
C ASN A 8 5.85 -1.17 9.93
N ILE A 9 7.03 -1.29 9.32
CA ILE A 9 8.01 -2.36 9.62
C ILE A 9 8.39 -2.40 11.11
N LYS A 10 8.38 -1.24 11.78
CA LYS A 10 8.76 -1.11 13.19
C LYS A 10 7.65 -1.49 14.16
N LEU A 11 6.42 -1.72 13.68
CA LEU A 11 5.31 -2.11 14.52
C LEU A 11 5.43 -3.58 14.93
N HIS A 12 4.63 -3.99 15.91
CA HIS A 12 4.44 -5.41 16.23
C HIS A 12 3.82 -6.16 15.03
N GLU A 13 4.18 -7.43 14.85
CA GLU A 13 3.77 -8.26 13.69
C GLU A 13 2.25 -8.31 13.47
N THR A 14 1.47 -8.29 14.57
CA THR A 14 0.00 -8.25 14.51
C THR A 14 -0.54 -6.99 13.85
N ASN A 15 0.23 -5.90 13.89
CA ASN A 15 -0.12 -4.58 13.36
C ASN A 15 0.56 -4.29 12.01
N HIS A 16 1.25 -5.28 11.44
CA HIS A 16 1.89 -5.14 10.14
C HIS A 16 0.85 -5.01 9.02
N SER A 17 1.11 -4.07 8.13
CA SER A 17 0.47 -3.96 6.83
C SER A 17 0.81 -5.17 5.96
N VAL A 18 0.03 -5.39 4.91
CA VAL A 18 0.25 -6.47 3.93
C VAL A 18 1.65 -6.44 3.31
N ILE A 19 2.19 -5.24 3.07
CA ILE A 19 3.55 -5.04 2.56
C ILE A 19 4.60 -5.50 3.59
N SER A 20 4.45 -5.11 4.86
CA SER A 20 5.38 -5.51 5.92
C SER A 20 5.33 -7.01 6.20
N LYS A 21 4.14 -7.62 6.17
CA LYS A 21 3.98 -9.08 6.31
C LYS A 21 4.65 -9.83 5.17
N HIS A 22 4.37 -9.43 3.93
CA HIS A 22 5.00 -10.03 2.76
C HIS A 22 6.52 -9.93 2.81
N ARG A 23 7.09 -8.79 3.23
CA ARG A 23 8.54 -8.60 3.42
C ARG A 23 9.12 -9.73 4.30
N LEU A 24 8.48 -10.01 5.43
CA LEU A 24 8.92 -11.04 6.38
C LEU A 24 8.71 -12.46 5.84
N GLU A 25 7.52 -12.74 5.29
CA GLU A 25 7.13 -14.08 4.81
C GLU A 25 7.92 -14.52 3.57
N SER A 26 8.27 -13.58 2.69
CA SER A 26 9.04 -13.86 1.47
C SER A 26 10.56 -13.69 1.63
N GLY A 27 11.02 -13.16 2.77
CA GLY A 27 12.44 -12.81 2.96
C GLY A 27 12.94 -11.72 2.01
N HIS A 28 12.04 -10.95 1.39
CA HIS A 28 12.34 -9.89 0.43
C HIS A 28 12.52 -8.54 1.12
N GLU A 29 13.48 -7.73 0.68
CA GLU A 29 13.66 -6.35 1.13
C GLU A 29 13.27 -5.35 0.04
N PHE A 30 12.53 -4.30 0.42
CA PHE A 30 12.15 -3.24 -0.50
C PHE A 30 13.21 -2.13 -0.54
N ASP A 31 13.50 -1.60 -1.74
CA ASP A 31 14.29 -0.36 -1.87
C ASP A 31 13.42 0.86 -1.54
N TRP A 32 13.52 1.31 -0.30
CA TRP A 32 12.81 2.50 0.19
C TRP A 32 13.45 3.82 -0.27
N SER A 33 14.69 3.79 -0.76
CA SER A 33 15.46 4.99 -1.13
C SER A 33 15.08 5.52 -2.51
N LYS A 34 14.74 4.63 -3.43
CA LYS A 34 14.42 4.96 -4.83
C LYS A 34 13.14 4.27 -5.32
N PRO A 35 11.99 4.51 -4.67
CA PRO A 35 10.73 3.91 -5.12
C PRO A 35 10.34 4.48 -6.49
N ASN A 36 9.87 3.60 -7.39
CA ASN A 36 9.27 4.05 -8.64
C ASN A 36 7.87 4.61 -8.36
N ILE A 37 7.65 5.90 -8.68
CA ILE A 37 6.39 6.59 -8.39
C ILE A 37 5.47 6.50 -9.62
N SER A 38 4.50 5.57 -9.59
CA SER A 38 3.52 5.42 -10.66
C SER A 38 2.45 6.53 -10.71
N HIS A 39 2.17 7.18 -9.58
CA HIS A 39 1.15 8.23 -9.52
C HIS A 39 1.53 9.31 -8.51
N ASN A 40 1.54 10.57 -8.96
CA ASN A 40 1.85 11.72 -8.11
C ASN A 40 0.76 12.80 -8.28
N LYS A 41 0.01 13.07 -7.21
CA LYS A 41 -0.97 14.15 -7.12
C LYS A 41 -0.82 14.89 -5.80
N LYS A 42 -0.97 16.21 -5.85
CA LYS A 42 -0.94 17.10 -4.68
C LYS A 42 -1.99 16.73 -3.63
N TYR A 43 -3.21 16.41 -4.08
CA TYR A 43 -4.34 16.18 -3.19
C TYR A 43 -4.42 14.72 -2.73
N ILE A 44 -4.53 14.51 -1.43
CA ILE A 44 -4.60 13.19 -0.79
C ILE A 44 -5.75 12.36 -1.38
N ARG A 45 -6.96 12.91 -1.41
CA ARG A 45 -8.15 12.24 -1.92
C ARG A 45 -8.01 11.74 -3.35
N LYS A 46 -7.31 12.48 -4.23
CA LYS A 46 -7.06 12.03 -5.61
C LYS A 46 -6.08 10.86 -5.66
N ARG A 47 -5.11 10.81 -4.74
CA ARG A 47 -4.19 9.66 -4.62
C ARG A 47 -4.90 8.42 -4.09
N GLU A 48 -5.76 8.57 -3.08
CA GLU A 48 -6.55 7.48 -2.52
C GLU A 48 -7.50 6.87 -3.56
N ILE A 49 -8.20 7.70 -4.34
CA ILE A 49 -9.05 7.22 -5.44
C ILE A 49 -8.23 6.48 -6.50
N ALA A 50 -7.08 7.04 -6.90
CA ALA A 50 -6.22 6.38 -7.88
C ALA A 50 -5.72 5.02 -7.36
N GLU A 51 -5.25 4.97 -6.11
CA GLU A 51 -4.78 3.76 -5.46
C GLU A 51 -5.87 2.70 -5.35
N MET A 52 -7.09 3.08 -4.96
CA MET A 52 -8.25 2.18 -4.95
C MET A 52 -8.55 1.63 -6.34
N PHE A 53 -8.53 2.49 -7.37
CA PHE A 53 -8.76 2.05 -8.75
C PHE A 53 -7.71 1.02 -9.19
N TYR A 54 -6.43 1.24 -8.85
CA TYR A 54 -5.38 0.26 -9.12
C TYR A 54 -5.60 -1.05 -8.35
N ILE A 55 -5.93 -0.99 -7.06
CA ILE A 55 -6.18 -2.19 -6.25
C ILE A 55 -7.37 -2.99 -6.80
N LYS A 56 -8.49 -2.33 -7.10
CA LYS A 56 -9.70 -2.99 -7.64
C LYS A 56 -9.51 -3.54 -9.05
N LYS A 57 -8.67 -2.90 -9.87
CA LYS A 57 -8.46 -3.30 -11.28
C LYS A 57 -7.62 -4.57 -11.42
N PHE A 58 -6.69 -4.82 -10.51
CA PHE A 58 -5.73 -5.92 -10.63
C PHE A 58 -5.91 -6.95 -9.52
N ASN A 59 -6.15 -8.20 -9.90
CA ASN A 59 -6.46 -9.28 -8.95
C ASN A 59 -5.22 -9.91 -8.29
N ASN A 60 -4.02 -9.65 -8.82
CA ASN A 60 -2.77 -10.28 -8.38
C ASN A 60 -1.81 -9.27 -7.72
N LEU A 61 -2.35 -8.32 -6.96
CA LEU A 61 -1.56 -7.35 -6.21
C LEU A 61 -1.28 -7.86 -4.80
N ILE A 62 -0.19 -7.35 -4.21
CA ILE A 62 0.16 -7.53 -2.80
C ILE A 62 -0.86 -6.87 -1.85
N ASN A 63 -1.53 -5.81 -2.34
CA ASN A 63 -2.58 -5.12 -1.61
C ASN A 63 -3.84 -5.97 -1.57
N LEU A 64 -4.51 -6.00 -0.42
CA LEU A 64 -5.77 -6.71 -0.28
C LEU A 64 -6.92 -5.78 -0.67
N GLN A 65 -8.00 -6.33 -1.25
CA GLN A 65 -9.18 -5.52 -1.59
C GLN A 65 -9.76 -4.79 -0.37
N LYS A 66 -9.67 -5.41 0.82
CA LYS A 66 -10.07 -4.82 2.10
C LYS A 66 -9.31 -3.54 2.47
N ASP A 67 -8.14 -3.30 1.87
CA ASP A 67 -7.39 -2.05 2.08
C ASP A 67 -8.14 -0.83 1.48
N THR A 68 -9.21 -1.09 0.73
CA THR A 68 -10.11 -0.07 0.17
C THR A 68 -11.43 0.08 0.94
N ASP A 69 -11.70 -0.76 1.94
CA ASP A 69 -12.99 -0.76 2.67
C ASP A 69 -13.22 0.54 3.46
N SER A 70 -12.14 1.22 3.87
CA SER A 70 -12.23 2.54 4.53
C SER A 70 -12.43 3.69 3.54
N LEU A 71 -12.45 3.41 2.24
CA LEU A 71 -12.65 4.40 1.17
C LEU A 71 -14.10 4.34 0.67
N ASN A 72 -14.59 5.45 0.13
CA ASN A 72 -15.98 5.54 -0.31
C ASN A 72 -16.22 4.65 -1.55
N ASN A 73 -17.21 3.75 -1.46
CA ASN A 73 -17.59 2.78 -2.50
C ASN A 73 -18.13 3.38 -3.81
N VAL A 74 -18.35 4.69 -3.88
CA VAL A 74 -18.84 5.37 -5.10
C VAL A 74 -17.80 5.35 -6.24
N TYR A 75 -16.55 4.99 -5.97
CA TYR A 75 -15.46 4.93 -6.97
C TYR A 75 -14.88 3.53 -7.18
#